data_AF-A0A3D8M2R1-F1
#
_entry.id   AF-A0A3D8M2R1-F1
#
_cell.length_a   1.000
_cell.length_b   1.000
_cell.length_c   1.000
_cell.angle_alpha   90.00
_cell.angle_beta   90.00
_cell.angle_gamma   90.00
#
_symmetry.space_group_name_H-M   'P 1'
#
loop_
_entity.id
_entity.type
_entity.pdbx_description
1 polymer ?
#
loop_
_entity_poly.entity_id
_entity_poly.type
_entity_poly.pdbx_seq_one_letter_code
_entity_poly.pdbx_strand_id
1 'polypeptide(L)'
;MRQYLNGKWISIGFVLLFILFWVIGFIWSFEPETFDIREQEKGNANLEVPGYAMTTSLITVAQTLLDKPGGYLSNDVMPPGILLDNMPSWEFGALEMVRDLSLVMRKDFSRSQSQSLENSYLIKAHPKFNIDNRSWLLPSAESQYQEAIDLLMEYRQDLVDPSYGDSQFYTRADNLREWIKQVEKRMGSMSQRLSASVGSARVNTDLAGDSSARQSTPLPSQTFTKTSWWKLDDNFYEARGATWALLHFFKAVEVDFSEVLEKKNAKVSLQQIIRELEATQQTVWSPMILNGGGFGMLANHSLVMANYISRANAALIELSELLNQG
;
A
#
# COMPACT_ATOMS: atom_id res chain seq x y z
N MET A 1 59.37 -1.80 -14.03
CA MET A 1 58.69 -3.12 -13.94
C MET A 1 57.56 -3.00 -12.93
N ARG A 2 56.40 -3.56 -13.27
CA ARG A 2 55.08 -3.36 -12.68
C ARG A 2 55.09 -3.44 -11.14
N GLN A 3 54.67 -2.35 -10.47
CA GLN A 3 54.20 -2.43 -9.08
C GLN A 3 52.94 -3.29 -9.10
N TYR A 4 53.09 -4.55 -8.71
CA TYR A 4 51.96 -5.44 -8.47
C TYR A 4 51.09 -4.78 -7.40
N LEU A 5 49.81 -4.58 -7.70
CA LEU A 5 48.79 -4.25 -6.70
C LEU A 5 48.95 -5.26 -5.55
N ASN A 6 49.49 -4.79 -4.43
CA ASN A 6 49.75 -5.63 -3.26
C ASN A 6 48.40 -6.10 -2.71
N GLY A 7 48.20 -7.42 -2.63
CA GLY A 7 46.90 -8.04 -2.29
C GLY A 7 46.26 -7.51 -1.01
N LYS A 8 47.06 -6.97 -0.07
CA LYS A 8 46.55 -6.24 1.10
C LYS A 8 45.71 -5.02 0.71
N TRP A 9 46.16 -4.20 -0.23
CA TRP A 9 45.41 -3.03 -0.69
C TRP A 9 44.14 -3.40 -1.46
N ILE A 10 44.17 -4.49 -2.24
CA ILE A 10 42.96 -5.02 -2.90
C ILE A 10 41.93 -5.47 -1.85
N SER A 11 42.37 -6.21 -0.83
CA SER A 11 41.48 -6.67 0.25
C SER A 11 40.87 -5.52 1.06
N ILE A 12 41.67 -4.49 1.37
CA ILE A 12 41.20 -3.29 2.06
C ILE A 12 40.16 -2.56 1.21
N GLY A 13 40.42 -2.41 -0.09
CA GLY A 13 39.47 -1.79 -1.03
C GLY A 13 38.13 -2.53 -1.07
N PHE A 14 38.14 -3.86 -1.10
CA PHE A 14 36.91 -4.67 -1.11
C PHE A 14 36.12 -4.54 0.20
N VAL A 15 36.81 -4.55 1.36
CA VAL A 15 36.16 -4.36 2.67
C VAL A 15 35.54 -2.97 2.78
N LEU A 16 36.23 -1.92 2.33
CA LEU A 16 35.70 -0.56 2.32
C LEU A 16 34.48 -0.44 1.41
N LEU A 17 34.53 -1.05 0.22
CA LEU A 17 33.38 -1.07 -0.70
C LEU A 17 32.18 -1.81 -0.11
N PHE A 18 32.41 -2.95 0.56
CA PHE A 18 31.37 -3.70 1.24
C PHE A 18 30.72 -2.88 2.35
N ILE A 19 31.52 -2.23 3.21
CA ILE A 19 31.01 -1.36 4.28
C ILE A 19 30.21 -0.20 3.67
N LEU A 20 30.68 0.40 2.57
CA LEU A 20 29.97 1.46 1.87
C LEU A 20 28.60 0.99 1.38
N PHE A 21 28.53 -0.14 0.68
CA PHE A 21 27.27 -0.72 0.21
C PHE A 21 26.33 -1.11 1.35
N TRP A 22 26.87 -1.59 2.47
CA TRP A 22 26.09 -1.92 3.65
C TRP A 22 25.47 -0.66 4.29
N VAL A 23 26.24 0.42 4.44
CA VAL A 23 25.72 1.70 4.97
C VAL A 23 24.67 2.30 4.05
N ILE A 24 24.91 2.30 2.74
CA ILE A 24 23.93 2.80 1.76
C ILE A 24 22.66 1.95 1.80
N GLY A 25 22.80 0.61 1.78
CA GLY A 25 21.67 -0.31 1.85
C GLY A 25 20.84 -0.14 3.13
N PHE A 26 21.51 0.10 4.26
CA PHE A 26 20.84 0.41 5.52
C PHE A 26 20.02 1.70 5.44
N ILE A 27 20.57 2.78 4.86
CA ILE A 27 19.86 4.05 4.68
C ILE A 27 18.66 3.89 3.73
N TRP A 28 18.82 3.13 2.65
CA TRP A 28 17.75 2.87 1.67
C TRP A 28 16.66 1.92 2.20
N SER A 29 16.91 1.26 3.34
CA SER A 29 15.95 0.39 4.00
C SER A 29 15.05 1.11 5.00
N PHE A 30 15.25 2.42 5.22
CA PHE A 30 14.35 3.19 6.08
C PHE A 30 13.00 3.41 5.40
N GLU A 31 11.95 2.91 6.03
CA GLU A 31 10.58 3.12 5.58
C GLU A 31 10.18 4.60 5.77
N PRO A 32 9.47 5.19 4.80
CA PRO A 32 8.96 6.55 4.91
C PRO A 32 8.08 6.78 6.14
N GLU A 33 8.19 7.96 6.73
CA GLU A 33 7.34 8.36 7.85
C GLU A 33 5.88 8.54 7.42
N THR A 34 4.97 8.43 8.39
CA THR A 34 3.55 8.73 8.16
C THR A 34 3.33 10.24 8.19
N PHE A 35 2.50 10.76 7.29
CA PHE A 35 2.05 12.14 7.31
C PHE A 35 0.56 12.30 7.65
N ASP A 36 0.20 13.51 8.09
CA ASP A 36 -1.18 13.96 8.23
C ASP A 36 -1.47 15.06 7.20
N ILE A 37 -2.41 14.79 6.29
CA ILE A 37 -2.81 15.72 5.24
C ILE A 37 -3.40 17.01 5.81
N ARG A 38 -4.11 16.96 6.95
CA ARG A 38 -4.69 18.14 7.59
C ARG A 38 -3.60 19.05 8.15
N GLU A 39 -2.48 18.48 8.58
CA GLU A 39 -1.34 19.23 9.09
C GLU A 39 -0.50 19.82 7.95
N GLN A 40 -0.25 19.04 6.89
CA GLN A 40 0.49 19.50 5.70
C GLN A 40 -0.23 20.64 4.97
N GLU A 41 -1.55 20.54 4.83
CA GLU A 41 -2.39 21.51 4.11
C GLU A 41 -3.11 22.47 5.06
N LYS A 42 -2.57 22.68 6.27
CA LYS A 42 -3.21 23.51 7.29
C LYS A 42 -3.38 24.95 6.82
N GLY A 43 -4.63 25.40 6.75
CA GLY A 43 -4.99 26.75 6.29
C GLY A 43 -5.12 26.88 4.77
N ASN A 44 -4.98 25.78 4.02
CA ASN A 44 -5.31 25.74 2.61
C ASN A 44 -6.83 25.55 2.43
N ALA A 45 -7.50 26.55 1.84
CA ALA A 45 -8.94 26.50 1.58
C ALA A 45 -9.34 25.34 0.64
N ASN A 46 -8.40 24.84 -0.16
CA ASN A 46 -8.65 23.75 -1.09
C ASN A 46 -8.98 22.43 -0.38
N LEU A 47 -8.66 22.29 0.91
CA LEU A 47 -9.03 21.10 1.69
C LEU A 47 -10.55 20.93 1.85
N GLU A 48 -11.33 22.00 1.63
CA GLU A 48 -12.80 21.95 1.61
C GLU A 48 -13.37 21.44 0.27
N VAL A 49 -12.54 21.37 -0.78
CA VAL A 49 -12.96 20.91 -2.11
C VAL A 49 -13.05 19.37 -2.10
N PRO A 50 -14.23 18.79 -2.44
CA PRO A 50 -14.40 17.34 -2.47
C PRO A 50 -13.35 16.64 -3.35
N GLY A 51 -12.68 15.64 -2.78
CA GLY A 51 -11.69 14.83 -3.49
C GLY A 51 -10.28 15.42 -3.48
N TYR A 52 -10.08 16.63 -2.96
CA TYR A 52 -8.77 17.25 -2.87
C TYR A 52 -7.85 16.46 -1.93
N ALA A 53 -8.35 16.05 -0.75
CA ALA A 53 -7.56 15.29 0.21
C ALA A 53 -7.20 13.90 -0.33
N MET A 54 -8.16 13.21 -0.95
CA MET A 54 -7.98 11.88 -1.54
C MET A 54 -6.96 11.91 -2.67
N THR A 55 -7.10 12.88 -3.57
CA THR A 55 -6.18 13.05 -4.70
C THR A 55 -4.79 13.43 -4.22
N THR A 56 -4.69 14.32 -3.23
CA THR A 56 -3.40 14.70 -2.65
C THR A 56 -2.73 13.51 -1.96
N SER A 57 -3.45 12.73 -1.14
CA SER A 57 -2.86 11.53 -0.53
C SER A 57 -2.39 10.52 -1.58
N LEU A 58 -3.13 10.32 -2.67
CA LEU A 58 -2.68 9.45 -3.78
C LEU A 58 -1.39 9.97 -4.43
N ILE A 59 -1.33 11.28 -4.71
CA ILE A 59 -0.13 11.94 -5.23
C ILE A 59 1.05 11.74 -4.27
N THR A 60 0.89 12.06 -2.99
CA THR A 60 1.97 12.00 -1.99
C THR A 60 2.47 10.57 -1.79
N VAL A 61 1.58 9.58 -1.70
CA VAL A 61 1.96 8.16 -1.59
C VAL A 61 2.74 7.72 -2.84
N ALA A 62 2.25 8.05 -4.04
CA ALA A 62 2.92 7.69 -5.28
C ALA A 62 4.28 8.40 -5.45
N GLN A 63 4.38 9.68 -5.09
CA GLN A 63 5.65 10.41 -5.07
C GLN A 63 6.64 9.82 -4.08
N THR A 64 6.17 9.43 -2.89
CA THR A 64 7.03 8.83 -1.88
C THR A 64 7.67 7.53 -2.38
N LEU A 65 7.01 6.75 -3.24
CA LEU A 65 7.62 5.59 -3.87
C LEU A 65 8.86 5.96 -4.70
N LEU A 66 8.84 7.12 -5.36
CA LEU A 66 9.92 7.62 -6.22
C LEU A 66 10.99 8.38 -5.45
N ASP A 67 10.60 9.15 -4.42
CA ASP A 67 11.45 10.15 -3.78
C ASP A 67 12.12 9.68 -2.48
N LYS A 68 11.71 8.52 -1.94
CA LYS A 68 12.29 7.96 -0.71
C LYS A 68 13.80 7.68 -0.87
N PRO A 69 14.56 7.51 0.23
CA PRO A 69 15.99 7.21 0.15
C PRO A 69 16.29 6.01 -0.76
N GLY A 70 17.14 6.24 -1.76
CA GLY A 70 17.49 5.24 -2.78
C GLY A 70 16.64 5.28 -4.04
N GLY A 71 15.59 6.11 -4.09
CA GLY A 71 14.66 6.16 -5.21
C GLY A 71 13.71 4.96 -5.21
N TYR A 72 13.21 4.59 -6.38
CA TYR A 72 12.37 3.41 -6.54
C TYR A 72 13.25 2.17 -6.79
N LEU A 73 13.30 1.24 -5.84
CA LEU A 73 14.29 0.16 -5.82
C LEU A 73 13.80 -1.12 -6.51
N SER A 74 12.49 -1.29 -6.73
CA SER A 74 11.91 -2.51 -7.30
C SER A 74 12.37 -2.81 -8.73
N ASN A 75 12.82 -1.80 -9.48
CA ASN A 75 13.38 -1.94 -10.82
C ASN A 75 14.91 -1.74 -10.87
N ASP A 76 15.60 -1.68 -9.73
CA ASP A 76 17.05 -1.52 -9.69
C ASP A 76 17.78 -2.73 -10.29
N VAL A 77 18.85 -2.44 -11.06
CA VAL A 77 19.69 -3.45 -11.71
C VAL A 77 21.15 -3.43 -11.23
N MET A 78 21.49 -2.55 -10.29
CA MET A 78 22.86 -2.41 -9.75
C MET A 78 22.89 -2.48 -8.21
N PRO A 79 24.03 -2.88 -7.61
CA PRO A 79 24.24 -2.78 -6.16
C PRO A 79 24.24 -1.32 -5.67
N PRO A 80 23.79 -1.05 -4.42
CA PRO A 80 23.31 -2.04 -3.45
C PRO A 80 21.84 -2.45 -3.62
N GLY A 81 21.06 -1.81 -4.51
CA GLY A 81 19.62 -2.04 -4.68
C GLY A 81 19.24 -3.51 -4.88
N ILE A 82 19.97 -4.24 -5.74
CA ILE A 82 19.73 -5.69 -5.97
C ILE A 82 19.94 -6.59 -4.75
N LEU A 83 20.56 -6.08 -3.68
CA LEU A 83 20.80 -6.79 -2.43
C LEU A 83 19.71 -6.51 -1.38
N LEU A 84 18.77 -5.61 -1.69
CA LEU A 84 17.67 -5.23 -0.82
C LEU A 84 16.38 -5.86 -1.35
N ASP A 85 15.73 -6.69 -0.53
CA ASP A 85 14.46 -7.36 -0.84
C ASP A 85 13.28 -6.75 -0.08
N ASN A 86 13.51 -6.34 1.16
CA ASN A 86 12.48 -5.76 2.04
C ASN A 86 11.84 -4.50 1.46
N MET A 87 12.63 -3.52 1.02
CA MET A 87 12.12 -2.25 0.51
C MET A 87 11.37 -2.42 -0.83
N PRO A 88 11.86 -3.20 -1.81
CA PRO A 88 11.04 -3.57 -2.97
C PRO A 88 9.71 -4.27 -2.65
N SER A 89 9.68 -5.16 -1.65
CA SER A 89 8.43 -5.76 -1.18
C SER A 89 7.49 -4.70 -0.59
N TRP A 90 8.02 -3.75 0.20
CA TRP A 90 7.28 -2.61 0.74
C TRP A 90 6.70 -1.72 -0.38
N GLU A 91 7.51 -1.36 -1.37
CA GLU A 91 7.09 -0.57 -2.55
C GLU A 91 5.96 -1.25 -3.29
N PHE A 92 6.07 -2.56 -3.52
CA PHE A 92 5.03 -3.33 -4.20
C PHE A 92 3.69 -3.29 -3.45
N GLY A 93 3.73 -3.45 -2.13
CA GLY A 93 2.53 -3.36 -1.28
C GLY A 93 1.83 -2.00 -1.38
N ALA A 94 2.60 -0.91 -1.29
CA ALA A 94 2.07 0.45 -1.42
C ALA A 94 1.56 0.74 -2.86
N LEU A 95 2.29 0.28 -3.88
CA LEU A 95 1.93 0.43 -5.29
C LEU A 95 0.61 -0.27 -5.63
N GLU A 96 0.34 -1.46 -5.08
CA GLU A 96 -0.94 -2.13 -5.27
C GLU A 96 -2.11 -1.28 -4.74
N MET A 97 -1.93 -0.56 -3.63
CA MET A 97 -2.96 0.33 -3.09
C MET A 97 -3.11 1.59 -3.96
N VAL A 98 -2.01 2.13 -4.50
CA VAL A 98 -2.03 3.23 -5.49
C VAL A 98 -2.83 2.82 -6.73
N ARG A 99 -2.60 1.61 -7.26
CA ARG A 99 -3.31 1.05 -8.42
C ARG A 99 -4.80 0.92 -8.15
N ASP A 100 -5.16 0.29 -7.04
CA ASP A 100 -6.55 0.06 -6.67
C ASP A 100 -7.31 1.39 -6.46
N LEU A 101 -6.71 2.35 -5.75
CA LEU A 101 -7.32 3.66 -5.54
C LEU A 101 -7.43 4.45 -6.85
N SER A 102 -6.38 4.46 -7.68
CA SER A 102 -6.41 5.13 -8.99
C SER A 102 -7.52 4.57 -9.89
N LEU A 103 -7.75 3.26 -9.84
CA LEU A 103 -8.83 2.60 -10.56
C LEU A 103 -10.20 3.08 -10.09
N VAL A 104 -10.43 3.11 -8.77
CA VAL A 104 -11.69 3.57 -8.18
C VAL A 104 -11.90 5.05 -8.43
N MET A 105 -10.85 5.89 -8.35
CA MET A 105 -10.97 7.30 -8.68
C MET A 105 -11.48 7.48 -10.12
N ARG A 106 -10.92 6.71 -11.07
CA ARG A 106 -11.34 6.72 -12.47
C ARG A 106 -12.77 6.19 -12.68
N LYS A 107 -13.14 5.09 -12.01
CA LYS A 107 -14.38 4.36 -12.30
C LYS A 107 -15.59 4.81 -11.50
N ASP A 108 -15.36 5.31 -10.28
CA ASP A 108 -16.42 5.53 -9.30
C ASP A 108 -16.36 6.97 -8.75
N PHE A 109 -15.25 7.39 -8.14
CA PHE A 109 -15.22 8.70 -7.45
C PHE A 109 -15.33 9.89 -8.38
N SER A 110 -14.84 9.83 -9.62
CA SER A 110 -14.95 10.93 -10.58
C SER A 110 -16.22 10.91 -11.43
N ARG A 111 -17.16 9.98 -11.16
CA ARG A 111 -18.33 9.71 -11.99
C ARG A 111 -19.63 9.84 -11.21
N SER A 112 -20.58 10.59 -11.76
CA SER A 112 -21.92 10.74 -11.16
C SER A 112 -22.76 9.47 -11.30
N GLN A 113 -22.51 8.70 -12.37
CA GLN A 113 -23.14 7.42 -12.68
C GLN A 113 -22.13 6.50 -13.35
N SER A 114 -22.29 5.18 -13.21
CA SER A 114 -21.37 4.18 -13.78
C SER A 114 -21.21 4.25 -15.31
N GLN A 115 -22.12 4.92 -16.02
CA GLN A 115 -22.09 5.12 -17.47
C GLN A 115 -21.69 6.55 -17.90
N SER A 116 -21.44 7.46 -16.95
CA SER A 116 -21.01 8.84 -17.25
C SER A 116 -19.62 8.89 -17.90
N LEU A 117 -19.23 9.99 -18.55
CA LEU A 117 -17.89 10.09 -19.14
C LEU A 117 -16.79 9.97 -18.08
N GLU A 118 -15.74 9.24 -18.39
CA GLU A 118 -14.57 9.11 -17.51
C GLU A 118 -13.70 10.37 -17.60
N ASN A 119 -13.11 10.79 -16.48
CA ASN A 119 -12.22 11.94 -16.46
C ASN A 119 -10.93 11.69 -17.29
N SER A 120 -10.59 12.63 -18.16
CA SER A 120 -9.51 12.45 -19.14
C SER A 120 -8.12 12.28 -18.53
N TYR A 121 -7.85 12.90 -17.38
CA TYR A 121 -6.59 12.75 -16.65
C TYR A 121 -6.50 11.36 -16.02
N LEU A 122 -7.57 10.91 -15.34
CA LEU A 122 -7.63 9.61 -14.67
C LEU A 122 -7.59 8.42 -15.64
N ILE A 123 -8.18 8.57 -16.84
CA ILE A 123 -8.05 7.58 -17.93
C ILE A 123 -6.58 7.35 -18.28
N LYS A 124 -5.77 8.41 -18.33
CA LYS A 124 -4.35 8.36 -18.71
C LYS A 124 -3.46 7.95 -17.53
N ALA A 125 -3.78 8.38 -16.31
CA ALA A 125 -2.98 8.13 -15.12
C ALA A 125 -3.04 6.66 -14.68
N HIS A 126 -4.25 6.07 -14.61
CA HIS A 126 -4.41 4.72 -14.08
C HIS A 126 -3.56 3.65 -14.80
N PRO A 127 -3.55 3.54 -16.15
CA PRO A 127 -2.73 2.56 -16.85
C PRO A 127 -1.23 2.69 -16.58
N LYS A 128 -0.75 3.91 -16.31
CA LYS A 128 0.68 4.17 -16.05
C LYS A 128 1.15 3.57 -14.73
N PHE A 129 0.32 3.59 -13.69
CA PHE A 129 0.59 2.85 -12.46
C PHE A 129 0.62 1.32 -12.66
N ASN A 130 0.01 0.81 -13.73
CA ASN A 130 -0.10 -0.63 -14.02
C ASN A 130 1.01 -1.17 -14.96
N ILE A 131 2.02 -0.37 -15.29
CA ILE A 131 3.26 -0.90 -15.90
C ILE A 131 3.91 -1.93 -14.95
N ASP A 132 4.67 -2.88 -15.50
CA ASP A 132 5.46 -3.81 -14.68
C ASP A 132 6.35 -3.02 -13.72
N ASN A 133 6.21 -3.33 -12.42
CA ASN A 133 6.91 -2.64 -11.34
C ASN A 133 8.42 -2.87 -11.37
N ARG A 134 8.89 -3.87 -12.13
CA ARG A 134 10.31 -4.18 -12.34
C ARG A 134 10.85 -3.65 -13.66
N SER A 135 10.05 -2.91 -14.43
CA SER A 135 10.48 -2.36 -15.71
C SER A 135 11.52 -1.26 -15.48
N TRP A 136 12.80 -1.58 -15.72
CA TRP A 136 13.91 -0.64 -15.65
C TRP A 136 14.16 0.06 -17.00
N LEU A 137 13.80 -0.59 -18.11
CA LEU A 137 14.00 -0.10 -19.48
C LEU A 137 12.72 0.55 -20.03
N LEU A 138 12.83 1.30 -21.13
CA LEU A 138 11.75 2.07 -21.74
C LEU A 138 10.49 1.24 -22.09
N PRO A 139 9.29 1.61 -21.59
CA PRO A 139 9.06 2.65 -20.58
C PRO A 139 9.41 2.15 -19.16
N SER A 140 10.22 2.93 -18.43
CA SER A 140 10.57 2.58 -17.06
C SER A 140 9.39 2.79 -16.12
N ALA A 141 9.32 1.99 -15.05
CA ALA A 141 8.29 2.09 -14.02
C ALA A 141 8.24 3.52 -13.44
N GLU A 142 9.40 4.05 -13.03
CA GLU A 142 9.54 5.40 -12.48
C GLU A 142 9.01 6.49 -13.41
N SER A 143 9.37 6.46 -14.70
CA SER A 143 8.89 7.45 -15.67
C SER A 143 7.38 7.40 -15.83
N GLN A 144 6.79 6.20 -15.88
CA GLN A 144 5.35 6.08 -15.98
C GLN A 144 4.65 6.53 -14.69
N TYR A 145 5.20 6.22 -13.52
CA TYR A 145 4.64 6.67 -12.24
C TYR A 145 4.71 8.18 -12.11
N GLN A 146 5.81 8.82 -12.53
CA GLN A 146 5.92 10.28 -12.56
C GLN A 146 4.87 10.90 -13.49
N GLU A 147 4.73 10.40 -14.72
CA GLU A 147 3.70 10.89 -15.64
C GLU A 147 2.28 10.70 -15.08
N ALA A 148 2.04 9.65 -14.31
CA ALA A 148 0.76 9.43 -13.64
C ALA A 148 0.51 10.44 -12.51
N ILE A 149 1.55 10.74 -11.73
CA ILE A 149 1.54 11.76 -10.67
C ILE A 149 1.24 13.14 -11.27
N ASP A 150 1.91 13.51 -12.37
CA ASP A 150 1.69 14.79 -13.04
C ASP A 150 0.23 14.93 -13.49
N LEU A 151 -0.34 13.88 -14.08
CA LEU A 151 -1.76 13.85 -14.46
C LEU A 151 -2.71 13.96 -13.26
N LEU A 152 -2.36 13.38 -12.12
CA LEU A 152 -3.15 13.53 -10.88
C LEU A 152 -3.06 14.95 -10.32
N MET A 153 -1.91 15.62 -10.46
CA MET A 153 -1.77 17.03 -10.07
C MET A 153 -2.66 17.93 -10.94
N GLU A 154 -2.70 17.70 -12.25
CA GLU A 154 -3.60 18.40 -13.17
C GLU A 154 -5.07 18.16 -12.80
N TYR A 155 -5.46 16.90 -12.54
CA TYR A 155 -6.80 16.56 -12.07
C TYR A 155 -7.15 17.28 -10.76
N ARG A 156 -6.24 17.31 -9.78
CA ARG A 156 -6.44 18.02 -8.51
C ARG A 156 -6.60 19.52 -8.71
N GLN A 157 -5.80 20.13 -9.59
CA GLN A 157 -5.91 21.55 -9.90
C GLN A 157 -7.26 21.88 -10.54
N ASP A 158 -7.71 21.01 -11.45
CA ASP A 158 -9.01 21.14 -12.11
C ASP A 158 -10.20 21.00 -11.13
N LEU A 159 -10.07 20.17 -10.08
CA LEU A 159 -11.08 20.10 -9.01
C LEU A 159 -11.23 21.42 -8.24
N VAL A 160 -10.12 22.13 -8.02
CA VAL A 160 -10.08 23.34 -7.19
C VAL A 160 -10.48 24.58 -7.96
N ASP A 161 -10.09 24.67 -9.23
CA ASP A 161 -10.30 25.84 -10.07
C ASP A 161 -11.17 25.50 -11.28
N PRO A 162 -12.48 25.83 -11.25
CA PRO A 162 -13.41 25.58 -12.35
C PRO A 162 -13.05 26.30 -13.66
N SER A 163 -12.05 27.19 -13.68
CA SER A 163 -11.55 27.81 -14.91
C SER A 163 -10.61 26.90 -15.71
N TYR A 164 -10.05 25.85 -15.10
CA TYR A 164 -9.15 24.89 -15.76
C TYR A 164 -9.91 23.78 -16.51
N GLY A 165 -11.15 23.49 -16.13
CA GLY A 165 -11.92 22.38 -16.68
C GLY A 165 -13.14 22.02 -15.83
N ASP A 166 -13.66 20.81 -16.05
CA ASP A 166 -14.92 20.32 -15.47
C ASP A 166 -14.75 19.02 -14.68
N SER A 167 -13.53 18.72 -14.20
CA SER A 167 -13.28 17.58 -13.31
C SER A 167 -14.22 17.58 -12.10
N GLN A 168 -14.73 16.41 -11.74
CA GLN A 168 -15.65 16.23 -10.62
C GLN A 168 -15.17 15.10 -9.72
N PHE A 169 -15.46 15.22 -8.43
CA PHE A 169 -15.34 14.15 -7.45
C PHE A 169 -16.64 14.05 -6.64
N TYR A 170 -17.19 12.85 -6.52
CA TYR A 170 -18.48 12.59 -5.89
C TYR A 170 -18.29 11.82 -4.57
N THR A 171 -18.53 12.52 -3.47
CA THR A 171 -18.45 11.99 -2.10
C THR A 171 -19.70 11.19 -1.73
N ARG A 172 -19.92 10.05 -2.42
CA ARG A 172 -21.08 9.18 -2.20
C ARG A 172 -20.74 7.96 -1.36
N ALA A 173 -21.70 7.55 -0.51
CA ALA A 173 -21.55 6.38 0.37
C ALA A 173 -21.35 5.07 -0.41
N ASP A 174 -22.05 4.88 -1.52
CA ASP A 174 -21.95 3.67 -2.33
C ASP A 174 -20.62 3.57 -3.07
N ASN A 175 -20.14 4.68 -3.65
CA ASN A 175 -18.80 4.75 -4.24
C ASN A 175 -17.72 4.42 -3.18
N LEU A 176 -17.80 5.02 -1.99
CA LEU A 176 -16.85 4.76 -0.90
C LEU A 176 -16.87 3.29 -0.48
N ARG A 177 -18.07 2.70 -0.40
CA ARG A 177 -18.25 1.29 -0.07
C ARG A 177 -17.60 0.35 -1.08
N GLU A 178 -17.67 0.65 -2.38
CA GLU A 178 -17.04 -0.19 -3.40
C GLU A 178 -15.50 -0.19 -3.29
N TRP A 179 -14.89 0.94 -2.89
CA TRP A 179 -13.47 0.97 -2.54
C TRP A 179 -13.17 0.15 -1.28
N ILE A 180 -13.96 0.35 -0.21
CA ILE A 180 -13.78 -0.35 1.07
C ILE A 180 -13.83 -1.87 0.88
N LYS A 181 -14.74 -2.40 0.06
CA LYS A 181 -14.80 -3.83 -0.25
C LYS A 181 -13.53 -4.36 -0.94
N GLN A 182 -12.89 -3.54 -1.78
CA GLN A 182 -11.63 -3.93 -2.41
C GLN A 182 -10.52 -3.98 -1.36
N VAL A 183 -10.44 -2.96 -0.50
CA VAL A 183 -9.49 -2.92 0.62
C VAL A 183 -9.72 -4.09 1.59
N GLU A 184 -10.97 -4.42 1.90
CA GLU A 184 -11.35 -5.56 2.73
C GLU A 184 -10.74 -6.86 2.19
N LYS A 185 -10.90 -7.14 0.89
CA LYS A 185 -10.33 -8.34 0.26
C LYS A 185 -8.80 -8.36 0.32
N ARG A 186 -8.15 -7.22 0.07
CA ARG A 186 -6.69 -7.07 0.15
C ARG A 186 -6.19 -7.34 1.57
N MET A 187 -6.81 -6.73 2.58
CA MET A 187 -6.43 -6.90 3.99
C MET A 187 -6.68 -8.31 4.51
N GLY A 188 -7.80 -8.93 4.13
CA GLY A 188 -8.09 -10.32 4.45
C GLY A 188 -7.00 -11.25 3.89
N SER A 189 -6.62 -11.06 2.62
CA SER A 189 -5.53 -11.81 1.98
C SER A 189 -4.20 -11.62 2.70
N MET A 190 -3.81 -10.38 3.00
CA MET A 190 -2.55 -10.07 3.71
C MET A 190 -2.51 -10.71 5.11
N SER A 191 -3.58 -10.56 5.91
CA SER A 191 -3.69 -11.18 7.24
C SER A 191 -3.56 -12.71 7.14
N GLN A 192 -4.16 -13.30 6.11
CA GLN A 192 -4.03 -14.73 5.85
C GLN A 192 -2.60 -15.16 5.52
N ARG A 193 -1.90 -14.45 4.62
CA ARG A 193 -0.50 -14.76 4.27
C ARG A 193 0.43 -14.59 5.47
N LEU A 194 0.25 -13.52 6.24
CA LEU A 194 1.01 -13.27 7.47
C LEU A 194 0.75 -14.36 8.52
N SER A 195 -0.49 -14.80 8.71
CA SER A 195 -0.80 -15.91 9.62
C SER A 195 -0.26 -17.26 9.11
N ALA A 196 -0.14 -17.45 7.80
CA ALA A 196 0.49 -18.67 7.24
C ALA A 196 2.00 -18.72 7.49
N SER A 197 2.66 -17.59 7.75
CA SER A 197 4.10 -17.54 8.00
C SER A 197 4.53 -18.31 9.26
N VAL A 198 3.60 -18.54 10.20
CA VAL A 198 3.87 -19.26 11.45
C VAL A 198 3.57 -20.76 11.35
N GLY A 199 3.01 -21.20 10.23
CA GLY A 199 2.51 -22.57 10.03
C GLY A 199 1.20 -22.77 10.78
N SER A 200 0.09 -22.86 10.05
CA SER A 200 -1.22 -23.12 10.66
C SER A 200 -1.99 -24.11 9.80
N ALA A 201 -2.57 -25.12 10.45
CA ALA A 201 -3.54 -25.99 9.81
C ALA A 201 -4.80 -25.16 9.52
N ARG A 202 -5.11 -24.98 8.24
CA ARG A 202 -6.33 -24.31 7.80
C ARG A 202 -7.34 -25.35 7.38
N VAL A 203 -8.56 -25.23 7.90
CA VAL A 203 -9.72 -25.90 7.32
C VAL A 203 -10.07 -25.17 6.04
N ASN A 204 -10.24 -25.89 4.94
CA ASN A 204 -10.72 -25.28 3.69
C ASN A 204 -12.19 -24.88 3.90
N THR A 205 -12.45 -23.57 3.85
CA THR A 205 -13.78 -22.99 3.96
C THR A 205 -14.22 -22.31 2.66
N ASP A 206 -13.56 -22.59 1.54
CA ASP A 206 -13.75 -21.90 0.25
C ASP A 206 -15.18 -22.06 -0.29
N LEU A 207 -15.82 -23.18 0.04
CA LEU A 207 -17.22 -23.48 -0.30
C LEU A 207 -18.13 -23.55 0.95
N ALA A 208 -17.64 -23.08 2.10
CA ALA A 208 -18.41 -23.14 3.34
C ALA A 208 -19.68 -22.28 3.22
N GLY A 209 -20.82 -22.86 3.58
CA GLY A 209 -22.11 -22.16 3.55
C GLY A 209 -22.85 -22.19 2.21
N ASP A 210 -22.25 -22.73 1.14
CA ASP A 210 -22.92 -22.90 -0.16
C ASP A 210 -22.82 -24.36 -0.65
N SER A 211 -23.93 -25.10 -0.50
CA SER A 211 -24.03 -26.50 -0.90
C SER A 211 -24.02 -26.72 -2.41
N SER A 212 -24.18 -25.65 -3.21
CA SER A 212 -24.23 -25.69 -4.67
C SER A 212 -22.92 -25.25 -5.34
N ALA A 213 -22.04 -24.57 -4.60
CA ALA A 213 -20.77 -24.08 -5.12
C ALA A 213 -19.80 -25.21 -5.48
N ARG A 214 -19.03 -25.02 -6.55
CA ARG A 214 -18.04 -25.98 -7.04
C ARG A 214 -16.71 -25.27 -7.29
N GLN A 215 -15.61 -25.94 -6.97
CA GLN A 215 -14.25 -25.48 -7.27
C GLN A 215 -13.69 -26.21 -8.50
N SER A 216 -12.95 -25.49 -9.35
CA SER A 216 -12.35 -26.05 -10.58
C SER A 216 -11.28 -27.11 -10.30
N THR A 217 -10.62 -27.02 -9.16
CA THR A 217 -9.61 -27.99 -8.71
C THR A 217 -9.99 -28.48 -7.33
N PRO A 218 -10.18 -29.80 -7.11
CA PRO A 218 -10.46 -30.34 -5.79
C PRO A 218 -9.31 -30.05 -4.83
N LEU A 219 -9.60 -29.36 -3.72
CA LEU A 219 -8.64 -29.09 -2.66
C LEU A 219 -8.92 -29.98 -1.43
N PRO A 220 -7.89 -30.38 -0.67
CA PRO A 220 -8.07 -31.10 0.60
C PRO A 220 -8.90 -30.29 1.61
N SER A 221 -9.68 -30.97 2.46
CA SER A 221 -10.49 -30.35 3.53
C SER A 221 -9.65 -29.64 4.59
N GLN A 222 -8.39 -30.03 4.74
CA GLN A 222 -7.41 -29.34 5.57
C GLN A 222 -6.10 -29.16 4.79
N THR A 223 -5.57 -27.94 4.82
CA THR A 223 -4.29 -27.62 4.20
C THR A 223 -3.38 -27.03 5.27
N PHE A 224 -2.16 -27.58 5.39
CA PHE A 224 -1.11 -26.96 6.19
C PHE A 224 -0.26 -26.10 5.26
N THR A 225 -0.36 -24.78 5.41
CA THR A 225 0.47 -23.84 4.64
C THR A 225 1.44 -23.17 5.59
N LYS A 226 2.74 -23.30 5.30
CA LYS A 226 3.81 -22.56 5.97
C LYS A 226 4.64 -21.85 4.92
N THR A 227 4.74 -20.53 5.03
CA THR A 227 5.57 -19.72 4.14
C THR A 227 7.04 -20.12 4.30
N SER A 228 7.79 -20.18 3.19
CA SER A 228 9.24 -20.34 3.24
C SER A 228 9.88 -19.22 4.05
N TRP A 229 10.95 -19.51 4.78
CA TRP A 229 11.65 -18.53 5.61
C TRP A 229 12.19 -17.35 4.79
N TRP A 230 12.60 -17.60 3.54
CA TRP A 230 13.08 -16.60 2.57
C TRP A 230 12.01 -15.72 1.92
N LYS A 231 10.72 -15.90 2.29
CA LYS A 231 9.60 -15.10 1.76
C LYS A 231 8.78 -14.47 2.89
N LEU A 232 9.29 -14.56 4.10
CA LEU A 232 8.55 -14.28 5.31
C LEU A 232 8.56 -12.78 5.60
N ASP A 233 9.76 -12.22 5.54
CA ASP A 233 10.05 -10.80 5.45
C ASP A 233 9.39 -10.16 4.23
N ASP A 234 9.46 -10.77 3.03
CA ASP A 234 8.75 -10.26 1.84
C ASP A 234 7.26 -9.99 2.12
N ASN A 235 6.56 -11.00 2.65
CA ASN A 235 5.14 -10.87 2.98
C ASN A 235 4.88 -9.83 4.08
N PHE A 236 5.80 -9.71 5.03
CA PHE A 236 5.71 -8.72 6.09
C PHE A 236 5.86 -7.30 5.54
N TYR A 237 6.89 -7.03 4.74
CA TYR A 237 7.13 -5.72 4.17
C TYR A 237 6.11 -5.34 3.10
N GLU A 238 5.63 -6.28 2.29
CA GLU A 238 4.50 -6.02 1.38
C GLU A 238 3.25 -5.58 2.17
N ALA A 239 2.94 -6.25 3.27
CA ALA A 239 1.84 -5.82 4.13
C ALA A 239 2.12 -4.46 4.80
N ARG A 240 3.38 -4.15 5.14
CA ARG A 240 3.79 -2.87 5.73
C ARG A 240 3.51 -1.73 4.76
N GLY A 241 3.99 -1.84 3.52
CA GLY A 241 3.79 -0.82 2.50
C GLY A 241 2.31 -0.63 2.13
N ALA A 242 1.57 -1.73 2.00
CA ALA A 242 0.13 -1.66 1.74
C ALA A 242 -0.62 -0.94 2.87
N THR A 243 -0.35 -1.30 4.13
CA THR A 243 -1.00 -0.66 5.28
C THR A 243 -0.55 0.78 5.50
N TRP A 244 0.69 1.13 5.14
CA TRP A 244 1.19 2.51 5.12
C TRP A 244 0.41 3.37 4.11
N ALA A 245 0.27 2.90 2.87
CA ALA A 245 -0.50 3.63 1.85
C ALA A 245 -1.99 3.77 2.26
N LEU A 246 -2.60 2.68 2.75
CA LEU A 246 -3.99 2.69 3.22
C LEU A 246 -4.21 3.66 4.38
N LEU A 247 -3.25 3.79 5.32
CA LEU A 247 -3.35 4.74 6.42
C LEU A 247 -3.58 6.16 5.90
N HIS A 248 -2.78 6.59 4.92
CA HIS A 248 -2.91 7.92 4.31
C HIS A 248 -4.21 8.08 3.53
N PHE A 249 -4.66 7.01 2.87
CA PHE A 249 -5.92 7.02 2.14
C PHE A 249 -7.13 7.10 3.07
N PHE A 250 -7.15 6.37 4.19
CA PHE A 250 -8.24 6.46 5.16
C PHE A 250 -8.26 7.80 5.90
N LYS A 251 -7.10 8.40 6.17
CA LYS A 251 -7.03 9.78 6.68
C LYS A 251 -7.64 10.78 5.69
N ALA A 252 -7.39 10.61 4.39
CA ALA A 252 -8.06 11.42 3.37
C ALA A 252 -9.57 11.17 3.27
N VAL A 253 -10.03 9.92 3.43
CA VAL A 253 -11.46 9.60 3.51
C VAL A 253 -12.14 10.29 4.69
N GLU A 254 -11.48 10.39 5.84
CA GLU A 254 -12.02 11.13 6.99
C GLU A 254 -12.24 12.63 6.67
N VAL A 255 -11.50 13.19 5.71
CA VAL A 255 -11.67 14.57 5.23
C VAL A 255 -12.81 14.62 4.21
N ASP A 256 -12.62 14.01 3.04
CA ASP A 256 -13.49 14.19 1.88
C ASP A 256 -14.89 13.58 2.09
N PHE A 257 -15.00 12.49 2.86
CA PHE A 257 -16.27 11.82 3.13
C PHE A 257 -16.83 12.14 4.53
N SER A 258 -16.34 13.18 5.20
CA SER A 258 -16.74 13.55 6.57
C SER A 258 -18.26 13.61 6.75
N GLU A 259 -18.99 14.32 5.88
CA GLU A 259 -20.46 14.42 5.95
C GLU A 259 -21.15 13.05 5.77
N VAL A 260 -20.65 12.23 4.86
CA VAL A 260 -21.19 10.87 4.62
C VAL A 260 -20.99 10.00 5.86
N LEU A 261 -19.79 10.04 6.44
CA LEU A 261 -19.43 9.28 7.62
C LEU A 261 -20.25 9.71 8.83
N GLU A 262 -20.50 11.01 9.00
CA GLU A 262 -21.33 11.54 10.08
C GLU A 262 -22.79 11.13 9.89
N LYS A 263 -23.34 11.28 8.69
CA LYS A 263 -24.72 10.88 8.38
C LYS A 263 -24.96 9.38 8.59
N LYS A 264 -23.96 8.55 8.32
CA LYS A 264 -24.02 7.08 8.47
C LYS A 264 -23.58 6.59 9.85
N ASN A 265 -23.23 7.50 10.78
CA ASN A 265 -22.66 7.18 12.09
C ASN A 265 -21.43 6.24 12.01
N ALA A 266 -20.62 6.43 10.97
CA ALA A 266 -19.52 5.54 10.56
C ALA A 266 -18.12 6.07 10.93
N LYS A 267 -18.05 7.29 11.47
CA LYS A 267 -16.79 7.96 11.84
C LYS A 267 -15.95 7.17 12.83
N VAL A 268 -16.59 6.57 13.84
CA VAL A 268 -15.91 5.77 14.87
C VAL A 268 -15.27 4.52 14.27
N SER A 269 -15.96 3.78 13.39
CA SER A 269 -15.41 2.61 12.72
C SER A 269 -14.22 2.98 11.82
N LEU A 270 -14.28 4.13 11.11
CA LEU A 270 -13.14 4.65 10.34
C LEU A 270 -11.93 4.96 11.24
N GLN A 271 -12.15 5.64 12.36
CA GLN A 271 -11.07 5.98 13.30
C GLN A 271 -10.42 4.73 13.91
N GLN A 272 -11.22 3.69 14.16
CA GLN A 272 -10.69 2.40 14.59
C GLN A 272 -9.83 1.74 13.51
N ILE A 273 -10.21 1.81 12.22
CA ILE A 273 -9.36 1.34 11.11
C ILE A 273 -8.03 2.12 11.09
N ILE A 274 -8.09 3.45 11.13
CA ILE A 274 -6.89 4.32 11.14
C ILE A 274 -5.96 3.93 12.29
N ARG A 275 -6.48 3.79 13.51
CA ARG A 275 -5.70 3.42 14.69
C ARG A 275 -5.01 2.05 14.54
N GLU A 276 -5.70 1.06 14.00
CA GLU A 276 -5.12 -0.27 13.77
C GLU A 276 -4.03 -0.24 12.69
N LEU A 277 -4.19 0.60 11.65
CA LEU A 277 -3.16 0.83 10.63
C LEU A 277 -1.96 1.61 11.19
N GLU A 278 -2.16 2.61 12.06
CA GLU A 278 -1.06 3.28 12.76
C GLU A 278 -0.25 2.29 13.61
N ALA A 279 -0.93 1.32 14.23
CA ALA A 279 -0.25 0.28 14.98
C ALA A 279 0.56 -0.68 14.10
N THR A 280 0.18 -0.89 12.82
CA THR A 280 1.03 -1.64 11.88
C THR A 280 2.31 -0.87 11.51
N GLN A 281 2.32 0.45 11.71
CA GLN A 281 3.46 1.33 11.41
C GLN A 281 4.51 1.44 12.54
N GLN A 282 4.28 0.82 13.70
CA GLN A 282 5.22 0.85 14.82
C GLN A 282 6.62 0.29 14.46
N THR A 283 7.65 0.86 15.10
CA THR A 283 9.05 0.50 14.87
C THR A 283 9.32 -0.96 15.21
N VAL A 284 9.91 -1.68 14.25
CA VAL A 284 10.47 -3.01 14.49
C VAL A 284 11.92 -2.84 14.97
N TRP A 285 12.15 -3.07 16.26
CA TRP A 285 13.48 -2.94 16.87
C TRP A 285 14.42 -4.10 16.56
N SER A 286 13.88 -5.22 16.07
CA SER A 286 14.66 -6.38 15.66
C SER A 286 15.34 -6.11 14.32
N PRO A 287 16.63 -6.46 14.13
CA PRO A 287 17.31 -6.31 12.84
C PRO A 287 16.76 -7.25 11.75
N MET A 288 15.90 -8.20 12.12
CA MET A 288 15.26 -9.15 11.22
C MET A 288 13.83 -9.45 11.68
N ILE A 289 12.94 -9.77 10.73
CA ILE A 289 11.58 -10.21 11.03
C ILE A 289 11.61 -11.61 11.67
N LEU A 290 11.32 -11.64 12.97
CA LEU A 290 11.18 -12.87 13.75
C LEU A 290 9.75 -13.39 13.75
N ASN A 291 9.58 -14.69 13.48
CA ASN A 291 8.33 -15.42 13.63
C ASN A 291 8.52 -16.65 14.53
N GLY A 292 8.58 -16.39 15.84
CA GLY A 292 8.53 -17.43 16.85
C GLY A 292 7.21 -18.20 16.85
N GLY A 293 7.11 -19.29 17.61
CA GLY A 293 5.80 -19.90 17.90
C GLY A 293 4.90 -18.88 18.61
N GLY A 294 3.58 -18.93 18.39
CA GLY A 294 2.64 -17.97 19.00
C GLY A 294 2.68 -17.91 20.54
N PHE A 295 3.18 -18.96 21.19
CA PHE A 295 3.44 -19.05 22.64
C PHE A 295 4.93 -19.28 22.96
N GLY A 296 5.83 -18.97 22.03
CA GLY A 296 7.26 -19.15 22.18
C GLY A 296 7.95 -17.98 22.89
N MET A 297 9.24 -18.14 23.19
CA MET A 297 10.06 -17.12 23.85
C MET A 297 10.46 -15.95 22.93
N LEU A 298 10.35 -16.13 21.61
CA LEU A 298 10.69 -15.13 20.60
C LEU A 298 9.46 -14.38 20.12
N ALA A 299 9.65 -13.11 19.76
CA ALA A 299 8.61 -12.31 19.13
C ALA A 299 8.09 -12.94 17.83
N ASN A 300 6.86 -12.59 17.48
CA ASN A 300 6.22 -13.02 16.25
C ASN A 300 5.60 -11.83 15.53
N HIS A 301 6.43 -11.15 14.75
CA HIS A 301 6.05 -9.89 14.10
C HIS A 301 4.94 -10.12 13.07
N SER A 302 4.99 -11.19 12.28
CA SER A 302 3.94 -11.46 11.30
C SER A 302 2.59 -11.75 11.95
N LEU A 303 2.54 -12.48 13.07
CA LEU A 303 1.27 -12.72 13.77
C LEU A 303 0.73 -11.44 14.42
N VAL A 304 1.60 -10.62 15.01
CA VAL A 304 1.21 -9.31 15.56
C VAL A 304 0.64 -8.42 14.46
N MET A 305 1.32 -8.34 13.32
CA MET A 305 0.84 -7.59 12.16
C MET A 305 -0.47 -8.15 11.60
N ALA A 306 -0.59 -9.47 11.45
CA ALA A 306 -1.82 -10.12 11.01
C ALA A 306 -2.99 -9.79 11.95
N ASN A 307 -2.74 -9.70 13.25
CA ASN A 307 -3.74 -9.40 14.25
C ASN A 307 -4.23 -7.95 14.16
N TYR A 308 -3.33 -6.96 13.96
CA TYR A 308 -3.72 -5.58 13.65
C TYR A 308 -4.53 -5.47 12.36
N ILE A 309 -4.05 -6.09 11.27
CA ILE A 309 -4.74 -6.10 9.97
C ILE A 309 -6.10 -6.78 10.07
N SER A 310 -6.21 -7.87 10.83
CA SER A 310 -7.49 -8.57 11.03
C SER A 310 -8.52 -7.72 11.78
N ARG A 311 -8.09 -6.92 12.78
CA ARG A 311 -9.00 -6.01 13.49
C ARG A 311 -9.44 -4.86 12.60
N ALA A 312 -8.51 -4.27 11.84
CA ALA A 312 -8.86 -3.27 10.83
C ALA A 312 -9.84 -3.83 9.78
N ASN A 313 -9.63 -5.07 9.35
CA ASN A 313 -10.51 -5.75 8.40
C ASN A 313 -11.93 -5.96 8.96
N ALA A 314 -12.06 -6.37 10.22
CA ALA A 314 -13.36 -6.46 10.89
C ALA A 314 -14.06 -5.10 10.96
N ALA A 315 -13.33 -4.02 11.25
CA ALA A 315 -13.88 -2.67 11.25
C ALA A 315 -14.25 -2.18 9.83
N LEU A 316 -13.56 -2.63 8.78
CA LEU A 316 -13.95 -2.36 7.38
C LEU A 316 -15.27 -3.03 7.00
N ILE A 317 -15.51 -4.26 7.46
CA ILE A 317 -16.77 -4.97 7.24
C ILE A 317 -17.92 -4.20 7.89
N GLU A 318 -17.75 -3.77 9.15
CA GLU A 318 -18.72 -2.94 9.85
C GLU A 318 -18.95 -1.60 9.13
N LEU A 319 -17.88 -0.92 8.71
CA LEU A 319 -17.96 0.33 7.96
C LEU A 319 -18.74 0.16 6.65
N SER A 320 -18.46 -0.91 5.90
CA SER A 320 -19.16 -1.26 4.65
C SER A 320 -20.66 -1.48 4.87
N GLU A 321 -21.02 -2.14 5.97
CA GLU A 321 -22.41 -2.38 6.38
C GLU A 321 -23.11 -1.06 6.77
N LEU A 322 -22.46 -0.20 7.57
CA LEU A 322 -22.99 1.12 7.94
C LEU A 322 -23.20 2.04 6.73
N LEU A 323 -22.31 2.01 5.75
CA LEU A 323 -22.46 2.79 4.51
C LEU A 323 -23.62 2.28 3.64
N ASN A 324 -23.90 0.97 3.67
CA ASN A 324 -25.01 0.35 2.98
C ASN A 324 -26.36 0.66 3.64
N GLN A 325 -26.39 0.73 4.97
CA GLN A 325 -27.58 1.04 5.74
C GLN A 325 -27.90 2.53 5.64
N GLY A 326 -29.06 2.88 5.08
CA GLY A 326 -29.61 4.24 5.12
C GLY A 326 -30.73 4.45 4.13
#